data_AF-A0A537J4J3-F1
#
_entry.id   AF-A0A537J4J3-F1
#
_cell.length_a   1.000
_cell.length_b   1.000
_cell.length_c   1.000
_cell.angle_alpha   90.00
_cell.angle_beta   90.00
_cell.angle_gamma   90.00
#
_symmetry.space_group_name_H-M   'P 1'
#
loop_
_entity.id
_entity.type
_entity.pdbx_description
1 polymer ?
#
loop_
_entity_poly.entity_id
_entity_poly.type
_entity_poly.pdbx_seq_one_letter_code
_entity_poly.pdbx_strand_id
1 'polypeptide(L)'
;MKNVIKNIVSLILPITVLIIVPLWIEDDWTIQINISLVLGSLLIVLGLIVMALTISSFIRNGKGTLAPWSPTKKLVIKGLYRYVRNPMILGVLAVLLGEALSLRSKNILVWAMAFFIINTV
;
A
#
# COMPACT_ATOMS: atom_id res chain seq x y z
N MET A 1 1.82 23.83 -7.86
CA MET A 1 2.79 23.35 -6.84
C MET A 1 2.13 22.86 -5.54
N LYS A 2 1.18 23.61 -4.92
CA LYS A 2 0.52 23.22 -3.65
C LYS A 2 -0.12 21.81 -3.63
N ASN A 3 -0.65 21.33 -4.76
CA ASN A 3 -1.27 19.99 -4.83
C ASN A 3 -0.25 18.85 -4.88
N VAL A 4 0.93 19.07 -5.44
CA VAL A 4 1.99 18.04 -5.53
C VAL A 4 2.57 17.76 -4.15
N ILE A 5 2.83 18.82 -3.38
CA ILE A 5 3.31 18.71 -2.00
C ILE A 5 2.33 17.90 -1.15
N LYS A 6 1.02 18.18 -1.26
CA LYS A 6 0.00 17.43 -0.53
C LYS A 6 -0.05 15.95 -0.87
N ASN A 7 0.21 15.58 -2.13
CA ASN A 7 0.29 14.18 -2.55
C ASN A 7 1.52 13.48 -1.98
N ILE A 8 2.67 14.17 -1.98
CA ILE A 8 3.91 13.64 -1.39
C ILE A 8 3.71 13.41 0.11
N VAL A 9 3.12 14.37 0.83
CA VAL A 9 2.80 14.20 2.25
C VAL A 9 1.84 13.04 2.46
N SER A 10 0.88 12.80 1.56
CA SER A 10 -0.05 11.64 1.66
C SER A 10 0.62 10.28 1.51
N LEU A 11 1.83 10.22 0.95
CA LEU A 11 2.62 8.99 0.91
C LEU A 11 3.24 8.64 2.26
N ILE A 12 3.26 9.56 3.23
CA ILE A 12 3.77 9.27 4.59
C ILE A 12 3.02 8.07 5.18
N LEU A 13 1.69 8.03 5.07
CA LEU A 13 0.87 6.94 5.62
C LEU A 13 1.27 5.55 5.07
N PRO A 14 1.26 5.31 3.75
CA PRO A 14 1.69 4.03 3.22
C PRO A 14 3.18 3.76 3.46
N ILE A 15 4.05 4.77 3.44
CA ILE A 15 5.48 4.59 3.78
C ILE A 15 5.64 4.12 5.23
N THR A 16 4.87 4.65 6.17
CA THR A 16 4.92 4.21 7.55
C THR A 16 4.52 2.74 7.68
N VAL A 17 3.41 2.35 7.04
CA VAL A 17 2.89 0.99 7.11
C VAL A 17 3.77 -0.04 6.40
N LEU A 18 4.33 0.33 5.24
CA LEU A 18 5.08 -0.59 4.36
C LEU A 18 6.58 -0.63 4.66
N ILE A 19 7.16 0.43 5.22
CA ILE A 19 8.62 0.51 5.40
C ILE A 19 8.97 0.63 6.87
N ILE A 20 8.46 1.65 7.56
CA ILE A 20 8.86 1.91 8.95
C ILE A 20 8.47 0.76 9.88
N VAL A 21 7.23 0.27 9.78
CA VAL A 21 6.75 -0.78 10.67
C VAL A 21 7.45 -2.13 10.39
N PRO A 22 7.58 -2.61 9.14
CA PRO A 22 8.35 -3.83 8.86
C PRO A 22 9.82 -3.73 9.29
N LEU A 23 10.47 -2.58 9.10
CA LEU A 23 11.85 -2.34 9.58
C LEU A 23 12.00 -2.43 11.11
N TRP A 24 10.94 -2.12 11.85
CA TRP A 24 10.93 -2.16 13.31
C TRP A 24 10.59 -3.54 13.89
N ILE A 25 9.85 -4.35 13.12
CA ILE A 25 9.29 -5.62 13.58
C ILE A 25 10.14 -6.81 13.10
N GLU A 26 10.84 -6.64 11.99
CA GLU A 26 11.70 -7.68 11.41
C GLU A 26 13.16 -7.41 11.71
N ASP A 27 13.78 -8.33 12.46
CA ASP A 27 15.20 -8.29 12.77
C ASP A 27 16.05 -9.04 11.71
N ASP A 28 15.45 -10.03 11.02
CA ASP A 28 16.13 -10.86 10.03
C ASP A 28 15.83 -10.43 8.59
N TRP A 29 16.82 -9.78 7.96
CA TRP A 29 16.75 -9.32 6.57
C TRP A 29 17.46 -10.28 5.60
N THR A 30 17.60 -11.56 5.96
CA THR A 30 18.24 -12.55 5.09
C THR A 30 17.38 -12.86 3.86
N ILE A 31 17.86 -12.42 2.69
CA ILE A 31 17.19 -12.70 1.42
C ILE A 31 17.77 -14.00 0.84
N GLN A 32 16.92 -15.02 0.75
CA GLN A 32 17.24 -16.27 0.06
C GLN A 32 16.60 -16.28 -1.33
N ILE A 33 17.40 -16.52 -2.37
CA ILE A 33 16.89 -16.64 -3.74
C ILE A 33 16.14 -17.96 -3.88
N ASN A 34 14.82 -17.90 -3.74
CA ASN A 34 13.90 -19.03 -3.84
C ASN A 34 12.60 -18.63 -4.55
N ILE A 35 11.70 -19.60 -4.77
CA ILE A 35 10.40 -19.33 -5.40
C ILE A 35 9.54 -18.36 -4.59
N SER A 36 9.67 -18.36 -3.26
CA SER A 36 8.94 -17.44 -2.37
C SER A 36 9.36 -15.98 -2.61
N LEU A 37 10.64 -15.72 -2.86
CA LEU A 37 11.15 -14.40 -3.22
C LEU A 37 10.60 -13.93 -4.56
N VAL A 38 10.54 -14.82 -5.57
CA VAL A 38 9.99 -14.49 -6.89
C VAL A 38 8.50 -14.18 -6.80
N LEU A 39 7.74 -15.01 -6.08
CA LEU A 39 6.31 -14.78 -5.88
C LEU A 39 6.04 -13.53 -5.03
N GLY A 40 6.82 -13.32 -3.97
CA GLY A 40 6.71 -12.17 -3.09
C GLY A 40 7.02 -10.87 -3.80
N SER A 41 8.13 -10.82 -4.56
CA SER A 41 8.48 -9.66 -5.38
C SER A 41 7.44 -9.35 -6.46
N LEU A 42 6.87 -10.37 -7.12
CA LEU A 42 5.78 -10.19 -8.06
C LEU A 42 4.55 -9.56 -7.37
N LEU A 43 4.22 -10.02 -6.16
CA LEU A 43 3.10 -9.49 -5.38
C LEU A 43 3.34 -8.04 -4.94
N ILE A 44 4.57 -7.71 -4.53
CA ILE A 44 4.99 -6.33 -4.23
C ILE A 44 4.80 -5.44 -5.47
N VAL A 45 5.30 -5.85 -6.63
CA VAL A 45 5.19 -5.08 -7.87
C VAL A 45 3.72 -4.85 -8.23
N LEU A 46 2.88 -5.88 -8.14
CA LEU A 46 1.45 -5.75 -8.39
C LEU A 46 0.76 -4.79 -7.40
N GLY A 47 1.09 -4.89 -6.11
CA GLY A 47 0.58 -3.98 -5.08
C GLY A 47 0.96 -2.52 -5.33
N LEU A 48 2.22 -2.27 -5.70
CA LEU A 48 2.72 -0.94 -6.06
C LEU A 48 2.03 -0.39 -7.31
N ILE A 49 1.77 -1.22 -8.33
CA ILE A 49 0.99 -0.81 -9.52
C ILE A 49 -0.42 -0.38 -9.10
N VAL A 50 -1.10 -1.16 -8.26
CA VAL A 50 -2.43 -0.81 -7.74
C VAL A 50 -2.41 0.52 -6.98
N MET A 51 -1.41 0.74 -6.12
CA MET A 51 -1.24 2.00 -5.39
C MET A 51 -1.01 3.17 -6.35
N ALA A 52 -0.12 3.02 -7.34
CA ALA A 52 0.16 4.05 -8.34
C ALA A 52 -1.07 4.41 -9.17
N LEU A 53 -1.84 3.42 -9.62
CA LEU A 53 -3.09 3.63 -10.36
C LEU A 53 -4.15 4.34 -9.49
N THR A 54 -4.20 4.00 -8.21
CA THR A 54 -5.08 4.62 -7.23
C THR A 54 -4.73 6.09 -7.03
N ILE A 55 -3.46 6.40 -6.76
CA ILE A 55 -2.95 7.77 -6.62
C ILE A 55 -3.18 8.57 -7.90
N SER A 56 -2.87 8.00 -9.08
CA SER A 56 -3.11 8.64 -10.37
C SER A 56 -4.59 9.00 -10.58
N SER A 57 -5.50 8.13 -10.16
CA SER A 57 -6.95 8.38 -10.23
C SER A 57 -7.37 9.54 -9.32
N PHE A 58 -6.78 9.68 -8.12
CA PHE A 58 -7.03 10.83 -7.25
C PHE A 58 -6.52 12.15 -7.82
N ILE A 59 -5.30 12.14 -8.37
CA ILE A 59 -4.68 13.32 -8.96
C ILE A 59 -5.51 13.82 -10.14
N ARG A 60 -5.94 12.91 -11.02
CA ARG A 60 -6.69 13.26 -12.24
C ARG A 60 -8.15 13.64 -11.94
N ASN A 61 -8.81 12.93 -11.02
CA ASN A 61 -10.28 13.01 -10.89
C ASN A 61 -10.77 13.60 -9.55
N GLY A 62 -10.03 13.39 -8.45
CA GLY A 62 -10.50 13.70 -7.09
C GLY A 62 -10.25 15.14 -6.62
N LYS A 63 -9.33 15.88 -7.26
CA LYS A 63 -8.88 17.24 -6.86
C LYS A 63 -8.52 17.36 -5.36
N GLY A 64 -8.08 16.26 -4.75
CA GLY A 64 -7.69 16.12 -3.34
C GLY A 64 -6.77 14.90 -3.19
N THR A 65 -6.40 14.55 -1.97
CA THR A 65 -5.45 13.47 -1.67
C THR A 65 -6.12 12.36 -0.86
N LEU A 66 -5.42 11.24 -0.72
CA LEU A 66 -5.83 10.11 0.13
C LEU A 66 -5.91 10.49 1.61
N ALA A 67 -5.26 11.58 2.00
CA ALA A 67 -4.98 11.85 3.38
C ALA A 67 -6.01 12.79 4.04
N PRO A 68 -6.28 12.63 5.35
CA PRO A 68 -7.32 13.39 6.05
C PRO A 68 -7.17 14.90 5.97
N TRP A 69 -5.95 15.40 5.82
CA TRP A 69 -5.63 16.83 5.75
C TRP A 69 -5.99 17.49 4.40
N SER A 70 -6.33 16.72 3.37
CA SER A 70 -6.80 17.28 2.10
C SER A 70 -7.77 16.34 1.39
N PRO A 71 -8.98 16.12 1.96
CA PRO A 71 -9.92 15.14 1.46
C PRO A 71 -10.35 15.43 0.01
N THR A 72 -10.76 14.38 -0.69
CA THR A 72 -11.28 14.52 -2.04
C THR A 72 -12.54 15.36 -2.10
N LYS A 73 -12.60 16.24 -3.11
CA LYS A 73 -13.77 17.10 -3.35
C LYS A 73 -14.77 16.48 -4.32
N LYS A 74 -14.40 15.38 -4.98
CA LYS A 74 -15.23 14.65 -5.94
C LYS A 74 -15.10 13.16 -5.72
N LEU A 75 -16.22 12.45 -5.77
CA LEU A 75 -16.27 11.00 -5.72
C LEU A 75 -15.58 10.42 -6.97
N VAL A 76 -14.58 9.55 -6.76
CA VAL A 76 -13.85 8.89 -7.84
C VAL A 76 -14.48 7.51 -8.05
N ILE A 77 -15.24 7.34 -9.14
CA ILE A 77 -15.93 6.07 -9.49
C ILE A 77 -15.35 5.41 -10.77
N LYS A 78 -14.20 5.88 -11.25
CA LYS A 78 -13.54 5.38 -12.47
C LYS A 78 -12.30 4.55 -12.11
N GLY A 79 -11.96 3.56 -12.94
CA GLY A 79 -10.80 2.69 -12.75
C GLY A 79 -11.04 1.60 -11.69
N LEU A 80 -10.03 1.31 -10.86
CA LEU A 80 -10.07 0.32 -9.78
C LEU A 80 -11.22 0.55 -8.78
N TYR A 81 -11.61 1.82 -8.59
CA TYR A 81 -12.75 2.23 -7.77
C TYR A 81 -14.11 1.70 -8.26
N ARG A 82 -14.19 1.13 -9.47
CA ARG A 82 -15.40 0.44 -9.97
C ARG A 82 -15.58 -0.94 -9.32
N TYR A 83 -14.48 -1.59 -8.93
CA TYR A 83 -14.49 -2.97 -8.45
C TYR A 83 -14.40 -3.05 -6.92
N VAL A 84 -13.61 -2.17 -6.30
CA VAL A 84 -13.37 -2.18 -4.85
C VAL A 84 -13.53 -0.77 -4.29
N ARG A 85 -14.19 -0.66 -3.13
CA ARG A 85 -14.43 0.64 -2.45
C ARG A 85 -13.13 1.31 -2.01
N ASN A 86 -12.12 0.53 -1.65
CA ASN A 86 -10.81 1.02 -1.22
C ASN A 86 -9.65 0.23 -1.86
N PRO A 87 -9.29 0.51 -3.12
CA PRO A 87 -8.20 -0.16 -3.82
C PRO A 87 -6.82 0.16 -3.22
N MET A 88 -6.70 1.25 -2.44
CA MET A 88 -5.43 1.57 -1.74
C MET A 88 -5.09 0.52 -0.69
N ILE A 89 -6.07 0.10 0.14
CA ILE A 89 -5.88 -0.95 1.15
C ILE A 89 -5.43 -2.25 0.46
N LEU A 90 -6.05 -2.59 -0.67
CA LEU A 90 -5.71 -3.79 -1.42
C LEU A 90 -4.25 -3.77 -1.91
N GLY A 91 -3.79 -2.61 -2.41
CA GLY A 91 -2.40 -2.41 -2.82
C GLY A 91 -1.43 -2.56 -1.65
N VAL A 92 -1.70 -1.92 -0.51
CA VAL A 92 -0.87 -2.01 0.70
C VAL A 92 -0.82 -3.44 1.22
N LEU A 93 -1.96 -4.14 1.28
CA LEU A 93 -2.02 -5.53 1.72
C LEU A 93 -1.19 -6.44 0.81
N ALA A 94 -1.28 -6.28 -0.51
CA ALA A 94 -0.50 -7.06 -1.46
C ALA A 94 1.02 -6.86 -1.26
N VAL A 95 1.46 -5.63 -1.00
CA VAL A 95 2.87 -5.35 -0.69
C VAL A 95 3.28 -6.03 0.62
N LEU A 96 2.53 -5.88 1.71
CA LEU A 96 2.86 -6.49 3.00
C LEU A 96 2.92 -8.03 2.93
N LEU A 97 1.98 -8.66 2.21
CA LEU A 97 2.01 -10.10 1.98
C LEU A 97 3.23 -10.52 1.14
N GLY A 98 3.61 -9.69 0.16
CA GLY A 98 4.78 -9.94 -0.67
C GLY A 98 6.09 -9.81 0.11
N GLU A 99 6.18 -8.86 1.04
CA GLU A 99 7.30 -8.71 1.97
C GLU A 99 7.38 -9.89 2.93
N ALA A 100 6.25 -10.25 3.56
CA ALA A 100 6.16 -11.41 4.44
C ALA A 100 6.58 -12.71 3.73
N LEU A 101 6.19 -12.88 2.46
CA LEU A 101 6.56 -14.05 1.66
C LEU A 101 8.03 -14.03 1.23
N SER A 102 8.56 -12.85 0.86
CA SER A 102 9.95 -12.68 0.42
C SER A 102 10.94 -12.94 1.55
N LEU A 103 10.63 -12.45 2.75
CA LEU A 103 11.45 -12.62 3.96
C LEU A 103 11.06 -13.87 4.75
N ARG A 104 9.97 -14.55 4.38
CA ARG A 104 9.36 -15.68 5.13
C ARG A 104 9.07 -15.32 6.60
N SER A 105 8.79 -14.04 6.85
CA SER A 105 8.55 -13.49 8.17
C SER A 105 7.11 -13.74 8.63
N LYS A 106 6.98 -14.33 9.81
CA LYS A 106 5.69 -14.43 10.51
C LYS A 106 5.25 -13.09 11.08
N ASN A 107 6.19 -12.23 11.48
CA ASN A 107 5.86 -10.97 12.13
C ASN A 107 5.23 -9.99 11.15
N ILE A 108 5.80 -9.87 9.94
CA ILE A 108 5.22 -9.05 8.86
C ILE A 108 3.87 -9.63 8.41
N LEU A 109 3.71 -10.96 8.42
CA LEU A 109 2.42 -11.58 8.11
C LEU A 109 1.34 -11.22 9.14
N VAL A 110 1.66 -11.26 10.44
CA VAL A 110 0.75 -10.83 11.51
C VAL A 110 0.40 -9.35 11.36
N TRP A 111 1.38 -8.51 11.03
CA TRP A 111 1.15 -7.09 10.74
C TRP A 111 0.21 -6.88 9.54
N ALA A 112 0.39 -7.64 8.45
CA ALA A 112 -0.49 -7.59 7.29
C ALA A 112 -1.95 -7.93 7.64
N MET A 113 -2.15 -8.97 8.46
CA MET A 113 -3.48 -9.38 8.92
C MET A 113 -4.10 -8.34 9.84
N ALA A 114 -3.33 -7.78 10.78
CA ALA A 114 -3.80 -6.71 11.66
C ALA A 114 -4.21 -5.47 10.86
N PHE A 115 -3.37 -5.04 9.91
CA PHE A 115 -3.66 -3.94 9.00
C PHE A 115 -4.96 -4.18 8.22
N PHE A 116 -5.14 -5.39 7.68
CA PHE A 116 -6.36 -5.74 6.95
C PHE A 116 -7.61 -5.65 7.84
N ILE A 117 -7.57 -6.25 9.03
CA ILE A 117 -8.72 -6.28 9.94
C ILE A 117 -9.09 -4.84 10.36
N ILE A 118 -8.11 -4.03 10.78
CA ILE A 118 -8.35 -2.65 11.22
C ILE A 118 -8.98 -1.78 10.13
N ASN A 119 -8.66 -2.03 8.86
CA ASN A 119 -9.12 -1.20 7.76
C ASN A 119 -10.33 -1.76 7.00
N THR A 120 -10.75 -3.00 7.28
CA THR A 120 -11.90 -3.65 6.61
C THR A 120 -13.09 -3.93 7.51
N VAL A 121 -12.92 -3.92 8.83
CA VAL A 121 -14.01 -3.96 9.83
C VAL A 121 -14.53 -2.55 10.09
#